data_AF-A0AAV9X929-F1
#
_entry.id   AF-A0AAV9X929-F1
#
_cell.length_a   1.000
_cell.length_b   1.000
_cell.length_c   1.000
_cell.angle_alpha   90.00
_cell.angle_beta   90.00
_cell.angle_gamma   90.00
#
_symmetry.space_group_name_H-M   'P 1'
#
loop_
_entity.id
_entity.type
_entity.pdbx_description
1 polymer ?
#
loop_
_entity_poly.entity_id
_entity_poly.type
_entity_poly.pdbx_seq_one_letter_code
_entity_poly.pdbx_strand_id
1 'polypeptide(L)'
;MKIEGGTDSIERKPAHACGHNLISSASIAAFIACWEALKQSGSPGCVRLLGTPAEERGGGKLSLLKAGAYIDVDACVMAHPGPLVSDDSLKSCAITSSLASKRIVAGFSGVAAHAGLAPWEGRNALDALVNSYVSIATLRQQLLPSQRINGIITNGGKATNIIPDQARAEFSVRAENRKDLEDLCQKMIHCFEAGAMATGCSVQVDNNRAAYWNLVSNDVLCKEYTRQMNKFDSKTVYSYPGVSDMPGAATDQGNVSYFLPAMEAAFFIESNGAVNHTPKFADAAGTEDAFNRALEVGKGLAGLAFEVLTNQPFRQEVKKSFEQVILTKAEDQMRINSFNSSITRASIESLLLSSMPTLIPLYKEEKISSEQAMGALMATDTNFRSI
;
A
#
# COMPACT_ATOMS: atom_id res chain seq x y z
N MET A 1 2.52 -18.14 -7.27
CA MET A 1 1.12 -18.29 -7.72
C MET A 1 1.16 -19.22 -8.93
N LYS A 2 0.58 -20.42 -8.86
CA LYS A 2 0.37 -21.27 -10.04
C LYS A 2 -0.80 -20.69 -10.83
N ILE A 3 -0.57 -20.40 -12.10
CA ILE A 3 -1.62 -20.14 -13.09
C ILE A 3 -1.72 -21.43 -13.88
N GLU A 4 -2.82 -22.16 -13.74
CA GLU A 4 -3.13 -23.31 -14.58
C GLU A 4 -3.99 -22.83 -15.75
N GLY A 5 -3.51 -23.01 -16.97
CA GLY A 5 -4.24 -22.72 -18.21
C GLY A 5 -3.37 -22.11 -19.30
N GLY A 6 -2.62 -22.95 -20.02
CA GLY A 6 -1.87 -22.59 -21.22
C GLY A 6 -0.65 -23.50 -21.40
N THR A 7 -0.54 -24.16 -22.55
CA THR A 7 0.42 -25.24 -22.88
C THR A 7 1.87 -24.79 -23.09
N ASP A 8 2.33 -23.81 -22.30
CA ASP A 8 3.73 -23.51 -22.02
C ASP A 8 3.79 -23.03 -20.56
N SER A 9 3.68 -23.98 -19.63
CA SER A 9 3.76 -23.69 -18.20
C SER A 9 5.20 -23.36 -17.83
N ILE A 10 5.62 -22.12 -18.08
CA ILE A 10 6.74 -21.53 -17.35
C ILE A 10 6.30 -21.52 -15.88
N GLU A 11 6.76 -22.52 -15.13
CA GLU A 11 6.57 -22.61 -13.69
C GLU A 11 7.24 -21.37 -13.08
N ARG A 12 6.47 -20.29 -12.88
CA ARG A 12 6.97 -19.07 -12.25
C ARG A 12 7.23 -19.39 -10.77
N LYS A 13 8.46 -19.78 -10.47
CA LYS A 13 8.94 -19.96 -9.10
C LYS A 13 8.72 -18.65 -8.31
N PRO A 14 8.31 -18.74 -7.04
CA PRO A 14 8.32 -17.58 -6.16
C PRO A 14 9.72 -16.96 -6.16
N ALA A 15 9.81 -15.66 -6.47
CA ALA A 15 11.06 -14.94 -6.56
C ALA A 15 10.89 -13.57 -5.88
N HIS A 16 11.95 -13.06 -5.25
CA HIS A 16 11.95 -11.73 -4.65
C HIS A 16 12.17 -10.64 -5.71
N ALA A 17 11.30 -10.62 -6.73
CA ALA A 17 11.38 -9.67 -7.86
C ALA A 17 11.10 -8.20 -7.46
N CYS A 18 10.63 -7.95 -6.23
CA CYS A 18 10.53 -6.61 -5.64
C CYS A 18 11.65 -6.33 -4.60
N GLY A 19 12.59 -7.27 -4.40
CA GLY A 19 13.69 -7.14 -3.46
C GLY A 19 13.32 -7.24 -1.97
N HIS A 20 12.20 -7.88 -1.62
CA HIS A 20 11.74 -8.00 -0.22
C HIS A 20 12.71 -8.77 0.70
N ASN A 21 13.58 -9.61 0.13
CA ASN A 21 14.70 -10.21 0.85
C ASN A 21 15.69 -9.15 1.36
N LEU A 22 15.96 -8.11 0.56
CA LEU A 22 16.84 -7.01 0.93
C LEU A 22 16.18 -6.08 1.96
N ILE A 23 14.87 -5.80 1.82
CA ILE A 23 14.11 -5.05 2.83
C ILE A 23 14.23 -5.75 4.19
N SER A 24 13.97 -7.06 4.21
CA SER A 24 14.07 -7.87 5.44
C SER A 24 15.48 -7.82 6.02
N SER A 25 16.51 -7.95 5.17
CA SER A 25 17.91 -7.90 5.58
C SER A 25 18.28 -6.54 6.20
N ALA A 26 17.89 -5.44 5.55
CA ALA A 26 18.12 -4.09 6.06
C ALA A 26 17.42 -3.85 7.40
N SER A 27 16.16 -4.26 7.54
CA SER A 27 15.40 -4.10 8.79
C SER A 27 15.95 -4.95 9.93
N ILE A 28 16.38 -6.20 9.66
CA ILE A 28 17.03 -7.06 10.67
C ILE A 28 18.36 -6.44 11.11
N ALA A 29 19.20 -6.00 10.16
CA ALA A 29 20.46 -5.33 10.48
C ALA A 29 20.24 -4.06 11.31
N ALA A 30 19.23 -3.26 10.95
CA ALA A 30 18.87 -2.06 11.69
C ALA A 30 18.44 -2.35 13.14
N PHE A 31 17.58 -3.37 13.31
CA PHE A 31 17.11 -3.82 14.62
C PHE A 31 18.27 -4.26 15.52
N ILE A 32 19.12 -5.16 15.02
CA ILE A 32 20.26 -5.69 15.79
C ILE A 32 21.22 -4.55 16.17
N ALA A 33 21.60 -3.70 15.20
CA ALA A 33 22.56 -2.63 15.44
C ALA A 33 22.02 -1.57 16.42
N CYS A 34 20.75 -1.18 16.30
CA CYS A 34 20.13 -0.23 17.22
C CYS A 34 20.02 -0.82 18.64
N TRP A 35 19.61 -2.08 18.75
CA TRP A 35 19.52 -2.77 20.05
C TRP A 35 20.86 -2.86 20.78
N GLU A 36 21.92 -3.22 20.06
CA GLU A 36 23.27 -3.24 20.61
C GLU A 36 23.75 -1.83 21.01
N ALA A 37 23.45 -0.81 20.20
CA ALA A 37 23.79 0.57 20.54
C ALA A 37 23.10 1.06 21.82
N LEU A 38 21.80 0.76 21.99
CA LEU A 38 21.05 1.08 23.21
C LEU A 38 21.64 0.41 24.46
N LYS A 39 22.02 -0.86 24.33
CA LYS A 39 22.67 -1.60 25.42
C LYS A 39 24.01 -0.98 25.81
N GLN A 40 24.84 -0.64 24.83
CA GLN A 40 26.16 -0.08 25.07
C GLN A 40 26.10 1.33 25.65
N SER A 41 25.15 2.16 25.22
CA SER A 41 24.98 3.52 25.73
C SER A 41 24.25 3.59 27.08
N GLY A 42 23.56 2.52 27.48
CA GLY A 42 22.68 2.51 28.65
C GLY A 42 21.45 3.42 28.49
N SER A 43 21.12 3.82 27.26
CA SER A 43 20.00 4.71 26.99
C SER A 43 18.66 3.97 27.05
N PRO A 44 17.60 4.57 27.63
CA PRO A 44 16.28 3.96 27.62
C PRO A 44 15.68 3.97 26.22
N GLY A 45 14.94 2.93 25.86
CA GLY A 45 14.25 2.84 24.58
C GLY A 45 13.82 1.41 24.26
N CYS A 46 12.89 1.28 23.31
CA CYS A 46 12.47 0.00 22.77
C CYS A 46 12.56 0.07 21.24
N VAL A 47 13.35 -0.82 20.65
CA VAL A 47 13.37 -1.06 19.20
C VAL A 47 12.56 -2.33 18.93
N ARG A 48 11.67 -2.29 17.93
CA ARG A 48 10.76 -3.38 17.56
C ARG A 48 10.96 -3.73 16.08
N LEU A 49 11.14 -5.02 15.78
CA LEU A 49 11.12 -5.54 14.42
C LEU A 49 9.75 -6.15 14.13
N LEU A 50 9.06 -5.67 13.10
CA LEU A 50 7.77 -6.20 12.66
C LEU A 50 7.93 -6.95 11.34
N GLY A 51 7.63 -8.25 11.34
CA GLY A 51 7.49 -9.03 10.12
C GLY A 51 6.16 -8.69 9.45
N THR A 52 6.21 -8.11 8.24
CA THR A 52 5.02 -7.57 7.55
C THR A 52 4.72 -8.38 6.28
N PRO A 53 3.95 -9.49 6.38
CA PRO A 53 3.70 -10.36 5.22
C PRO A 53 2.80 -9.68 4.18
N ALA A 54 2.70 -10.28 2.99
CA ALA A 54 1.67 -9.96 2.01
C ALA A 54 1.59 -8.50 1.51
N GLU A 55 2.67 -7.72 1.58
CA GLU A 55 2.70 -6.34 1.04
C GLU A 55 2.26 -6.29 -0.44
N GLU A 56 2.55 -7.28 -1.28
CA GLU A 56 2.23 -7.19 -2.72
C GLU A 56 0.72 -7.18 -3.05
N ARG A 57 -0.11 -7.76 -2.17
CA ARG A 57 -1.53 -8.03 -2.47
C ARG A 57 -2.48 -8.01 -1.28
N GLY A 58 -1.99 -8.25 -0.07
CA GLY A 58 -2.80 -8.51 1.12
C GLY A 58 -2.83 -7.38 2.16
N GLY A 59 -1.90 -6.43 2.10
CA GLY A 59 -1.81 -5.33 3.06
C GLY A 59 -1.52 -5.82 4.47
N GLY A 60 -0.42 -6.55 4.67
CA GLY A 60 -0.09 -7.09 5.99
C GLY A 60 0.19 -6.01 7.03
N LYS A 61 0.77 -4.87 6.64
CA LYS A 61 0.94 -3.74 7.58
C LYS A 61 -0.41 -3.21 8.04
N LEU A 62 -1.38 -3.10 7.13
CA LEU A 62 -2.75 -2.71 7.49
C LEU A 62 -3.40 -3.70 8.46
N SER A 63 -3.17 -5.00 8.26
CA SER A 63 -3.69 -6.04 9.16
C SER A 63 -3.04 -5.96 10.55
N LEU A 64 -1.72 -5.79 10.61
CA LEU A 64 -0.96 -5.60 11.86
C LEU A 64 -1.35 -4.30 12.58
N LEU A 65 -1.61 -3.23 11.83
CA LEU A 65 -2.13 -1.96 12.35
C LEU A 65 -3.47 -2.15 13.04
N LYS A 66 -4.42 -2.87 12.40
CA LYS A 66 -5.71 -3.21 13.01
C LYS A 66 -5.58 -4.11 14.24
N ALA A 67 -4.56 -4.96 14.28
CA ALA A 67 -4.26 -5.83 15.42
C ALA A 67 -3.49 -5.13 16.56
N GLY A 68 -3.19 -3.84 16.44
CA GLY A 68 -2.51 -3.06 17.49
C GLY A 68 -0.98 -3.22 17.53
N ALA A 69 -0.35 -3.80 16.50
CA ALA A 69 1.10 -4.03 16.47
C ALA A 69 1.95 -2.74 16.51
N TYR A 70 1.33 -1.59 16.21
CA TYR A 70 1.95 -0.26 16.17
C TYR A 70 1.60 0.60 17.39
N ILE A 71 0.90 0.06 18.39
CA ILE A 71 0.62 0.76 19.63
C ILE A 71 1.95 1.10 20.34
N ASP A 72 2.00 2.32 20.88
CA ASP A 72 3.13 2.92 21.58
C ASP A 72 4.43 2.98 20.75
N VAL A 73 4.31 3.13 19.43
CA VAL A 73 5.46 3.33 18.52
C VAL A 73 5.62 4.82 18.20
N ASP A 74 6.79 5.39 18.50
CA ASP A 74 7.10 6.80 18.22
C ASP A 74 7.40 7.08 16.74
N ALA A 75 8.00 6.12 16.01
CA ALA A 75 8.28 6.22 14.58
C ALA A 75 8.41 4.82 13.93
N CYS A 76 8.02 4.71 12.65
CA CYS A 76 8.20 3.49 11.85
C CYS A 76 9.02 3.78 10.59
N VAL A 77 10.18 3.13 10.46
CA VAL A 77 11.14 3.41 9.38
C VAL A 77 11.44 2.15 8.58
N MET A 78 11.53 2.27 7.26
CA MET A 78 11.99 1.21 6.38
C MET A 78 12.67 1.78 5.14
N ALA A 79 13.25 0.90 4.33
CA ALA A 79 13.82 1.26 3.03
C ALA A 79 13.53 0.16 2.01
N HIS A 80 13.33 0.56 0.76
CA HIS A 80 12.92 -0.31 -0.34
C HIS A 80 13.98 -0.29 -1.46
N PRO A 81 14.39 -1.45 -2.00
CA PRO A 81 15.31 -1.50 -3.13
C PRO A 81 14.62 -1.08 -4.43
N GLY A 82 15.34 -0.33 -5.25
CA GLY A 82 14.98 0.01 -6.62
C GLY A 82 16.17 -0.12 -7.56
N PRO A 83 15.94 0.00 -8.88
CA PRO A 83 17.02 0.06 -9.85
C PRO A 83 17.88 1.31 -9.66
N LEU A 84 19.06 1.33 -10.26
CA LEU A 84 19.87 2.55 -10.36
C LEU A 84 19.07 3.68 -11.04
N VAL A 85 19.30 4.90 -10.54
CA VAL A 85 18.80 6.13 -11.17
C VAL A 85 19.82 6.63 -12.19
N SER A 86 19.52 7.70 -12.92
CA SER A 86 20.43 8.21 -13.96
C SER A 86 21.79 8.69 -13.43
N ASP A 87 21.86 9.03 -12.15
CA ASP A 87 23.13 9.20 -11.43
C ASP A 87 23.45 7.89 -10.67
N ASP A 88 24.28 7.04 -11.28
CA ASP A 88 24.69 5.75 -10.73
C ASP A 88 25.56 5.83 -9.48
N SER A 89 26.05 7.03 -9.15
CA SER A 89 26.84 7.27 -7.94
C SER A 89 25.97 7.34 -6.69
N LEU A 90 24.67 7.64 -6.84
CA LEU A 90 23.73 7.69 -5.73
C LEU A 90 23.40 6.29 -5.25
N LYS A 91 23.43 6.09 -3.93
CA LYS A 91 23.06 4.79 -3.34
C LYS A 91 21.67 4.75 -2.74
N SER A 92 21.12 5.89 -2.35
CA SER A 92 19.83 5.97 -1.66
C SER A 92 19.21 7.35 -1.78
N CYS A 93 17.88 7.39 -1.71
CA CYS A 93 17.07 8.60 -1.64
C CYS A 93 16.14 8.49 -0.42
N ALA A 94 16.14 9.49 0.45
CA ALA A 94 15.39 9.44 1.70
C ALA A 94 13.87 9.60 1.51
N ILE A 95 13.45 10.31 0.47
CA ILE A 95 12.05 10.55 0.14
C ILE A 95 11.64 9.76 -1.11
N THR A 96 10.60 8.95 -0.94
CA THR A 96 9.85 8.32 -2.01
C THR A 96 8.41 8.84 -2.03
N SER A 97 7.76 8.67 -3.18
CA SER A 97 6.33 8.93 -3.37
C SER A 97 5.61 7.63 -3.74
N SER A 98 4.37 7.48 -3.28
CA SER A 98 3.52 6.36 -3.65
C SER A 98 2.08 6.82 -3.91
N LEU A 99 1.40 6.08 -4.79
CA LEU A 99 -0.02 6.29 -5.08
C LEU A 99 -0.89 5.52 -4.09
N ALA A 100 -2.06 6.07 -3.83
CA ALA A 100 -3.13 5.30 -3.24
C ALA A 100 -3.64 4.30 -4.30
N SER A 101 -3.87 3.05 -3.90
CA SER A 101 -4.38 2.02 -4.81
C SER A 101 -5.32 1.02 -4.15
N LYS A 102 -6.21 0.44 -4.93
CA LYS A 102 -7.16 -0.59 -4.48
C LYS A 102 -7.49 -1.56 -5.59
N ARG A 103 -7.74 -2.82 -5.22
CA ARG A 103 -8.34 -3.81 -6.12
C ARG A 103 -9.83 -3.93 -5.85
N ILE A 104 -10.61 -3.97 -6.92
CA ILE A 104 -12.06 -4.17 -6.88
C ILE A 104 -12.39 -5.39 -7.73
N VAL A 105 -13.24 -6.27 -7.21
CA VAL A 105 -13.77 -7.40 -7.97
C VAL A 105 -15.27 -7.26 -8.09
N ALA A 106 -15.80 -7.40 -9.31
CA ALA A 106 -17.22 -7.39 -9.57
C ALA A 106 -17.65 -8.75 -10.12
N GLY A 107 -18.64 -9.38 -9.48
CA GLY A 107 -19.30 -10.60 -9.93
C GLY A 107 -20.74 -10.29 -10.31
N PHE A 108 -21.14 -10.68 -11.52
CA PHE A 108 -22.49 -10.51 -12.04
C PHE A 108 -23.21 -11.85 -12.09
N SER A 109 -24.46 -11.85 -11.68
CA SER A 109 -25.33 -13.04 -11.73
C SER A 109 -26.62 -12.73 -12.50
N GLY A 110 -26.93 -13.60 -13.44
CA GLY A 110 -28.07 -13.56 -14.35
C GLY A 110 -28.77 -14.92 -14.41
N VAL A 111 -29.29 -15.27 -15.59
CA VAL A 111 -30.06 -16.51 -15.83
C VAL A 111 -29.63 -17.12 -17.16
N ALA A 112 -29.23 -18.39 -17.13
CA ALA A 112 -28.82 -19.10 -18.34
C ALA A 112 -30.03 -19.43 -19.21
N ALA A 113 -29.83 -19.38 -20.53
CA ALA A 113 -30.81 -19.80 -21.52
C ALA A 113 -30.09 -20.29 -22.77
N HIS A 114 -30.80 -21.06 -23.61
CA HIS A 114 -30.25 -21.47 -24.90
C HIS A 114 -30.22 -20.27 -25.85
N ALA A 115 -29.03 -19.81 -26.23
CA ALA A 115 -28.83 -18.54 -26.93
C ALA A 115 -29.59 -18.44 -28.26
N GLY A 116 -29.73 -19.55 -28.99
CA GLY A 116 -30.46 -19.59 -30.26
C GLY A 116 -31.94 -19.99 -30.20
N LEU A 117 -32.43 -20.53 -29.08
CA LEU A 117 -33.78 -21.13 -29.02
C LEU A 117 -34.74 -20.31 -28.16
N ALA A 118 -34.27 -19.82 -27.01
CA ALA A 118 -35.10 -19.05 -26.09
C ALA A 118 -34.27 -17.97 -25.36
N PRO A 119 -33.55 -17.09 -26.07
CA PRO A 119 -32.71 -16.06 -25.43
C PRO A 119 -33.51 -15.09 -24.53
N TRP A 120 -34.81 -14.90 -24.79
CA TRP A 120 -35.70 -14.03 -24.00
C TRP A 120 -35.97 -14.54 -22.57
N GLU A 121 -35.71 -15.82 -22.29
CA GLU A 121 -35.79 -16.38 -20.93
C GLU A 121 -34.51 -16.11 -20.11
N GLY A 122 -33.44 -15.63 -20.76
CA GLY A 122 -32.14 -15.40 -20.15
C GLY A 122 -31.96 -13.99 -19.58
N ARG A 123 -30.98 -13.86 -18.69
CA ARG A 123 -30.42 -12.57 -18.24
C ARG A 123 -28.91 -12.66 -18.36
N ASN A 124 -28.34 -11.93 -19.32
CA ASN A 124 -26.97 -12.13 -19.73
C ASN A 124 -25.98 -11.40 -18.80
N ALA A 125 -25.31 -12.14 -17.93
CA ALA A 125 -24.32 -11.61 -17.00
C ALA A 125 -23.06 -11.07 -17.71
N LEU A 126 -22.70 -11.62 -18.89
CA LEU A 126 -21.60 -11.08 -19.68
C LEU A 126 -21.97 -9.70 -20.24
N ASP A 127 -23.20 -9.52 -20.74
CA ASP A 127 -23.65 -8.21 -21.24
C ASP A 127 -23.69 -7.17 -20.12
N ALA A 128 -24.09 -7.58 -18.90
CA ALA A 128 -24.05 -6.71 -17.72
C ALA A 128 -22.62 -6.18 -17.47
N LEU A 129 -21.64 -7.09 -17.51
CA LEU A 129 -20.23 -6.77 -17.33
C LEU A 129 -19.70 -5.91 -18.47
N VAL A 130 -20.03 -6.22 -19.72
CA VAL A 130 -19.61 -5.44 -20.90
C VAL A 130 -20.17 -4.02 -20.82
N ASN A 131 -21.44 -3.86 -20.45
CA ASN A 131 -22.04 -2.54 -20.24
C ASN A 131 -21.29 -1.75 -19.16
N SER A 132 -20.98 -2.38 -18.03
CA SER A 132 -20.16 -1.75 -16.99
C SER A 132 -18.76 -1.39 -17.47
N TYR A 133 -18.13 -2.23 -18.29
CA TYR A 133 -16.81 -1.96 -18.86
C TYR A 133 -16.84 -0.76 -19.82
N VAL A 134 -17.89 -0.65 -20.64
CA VAL A 134 -18.13 0.51 -21.50
C VAL A 134 -18.39 1.77 -20.67
N SER A 135 -19.21 1.69 -19.61
CA SER A 135 -19.40 2.81 -18.68
C SER A 135 -18.09 3.27 -18.05
N ILE A 136 -17.23 2.35 -17.60
CA ILE A 136 -15.89 2.66 -17.10
C ILE A 136 -15.01 3.28 -18.19
N ALA A 137 -15.09 2.80 -19.43
CA ALA A 137 -14.35 3.37 -20.55
C ALA A 137 -14.76 4.83 -20.80
N THR A 138 -16.05 5.14 -20.73
CA THR A 138 -16.55 6.54 -20.85
C THR A 138 -16.24 7.40 -19.62
N LEU A 139 -16.23 6.81 -18.42
CA LEU A 139 -15.82 7.47 -17.18
C LEU A 139 -14.39 8.01 -17.26
N ARG A 140 -13.51 7.34 -18.03
CA ARG A 140 -12.09 7.74 -18.17
C ARG A 140 -11.89 9.18 -18.67
N GLN A 141 -12.83 9.73 -19.43
CA GLN A 141 -12.74 11.14 -19.86
C GLN A 141 -12.80 12.12 -18.67
N GLN A 142 -13.48 11.74 -17.58
CA GLN A 142 -13.70 12.59 -16.40
C GLN A 142 -12.77 12.25 -15.23
N LEU A 143 -11.66 11.57 -15.52
CA LEU A 143 -10.63 11.27 -14.53
C LEU A 143 -9.56 12.36 -14.49
N LEU A 144 -8.99 12.55 -13.31
CA LEU A 144 -7.81 13.38 -13.17
C LEU A 144 -6.62 12.74 -13.92
N PRO A 145 -5.67 13.53 -14.43
CA PRO A 145 -4.46 13.01 -15.05
C PRO A 145 -3.64 12.06 -14.16
N SER A 146 -3.79 12.12 -12.84
CA SER A 146 -3.15 11.24 -11.84
C SER A 146 -3.93 9.95 -11.54
N GLN A 147 -5.15 9.79 -12.05
CA GLN A 147 -6.00 8.63 -11.80
C GLN A 147 -5.86 7.55 -12.88
N ARG A 148 -5.85 6.28 -12.47
CA ARG A 148 -5.80 5.13 -13.41
C ARG A 148 -6.81 4.06 -13.00
N ILE A 149 -7.44 3.45 -14.01
CA ILE A 149 -8.27 2.26 -13.88
C ILE A 149 -7.77 1.24 -14.90
N ASN A 150 -7.35 0.07 -14.42
CA ASN A 150 -6.95 -1.07 -15.25
C ASN A 150 -7.78 -2.28 -14.83
N GLY A 151 -8.25 -3.09 -15.77
CA GLY A 151 -9.02 -4.27 -15.41
C GLY A 151 -9.04 -5.35 -16.47
N ILE A 152 -9.51 -6.52 -16.06
CA ILE A 152 -9.63 -7.71 -16.89
C ILE A 152 -10.95 -8.42 -16.60
N ILE A 153 -11.47 -9.12 -17.61
CA ILE A 153 -12.56 -10.09 -17.44
C ILE A 153 -11.90 -11.42 -17.04
N THR A 154 -12.24 -11.91 -15.85
CA THR A 154 -11.70 -13.16 -15.31
C THR A 154 -12.61 -14.36 -15.58
N ASN A 155 -13.90 -14.10 -15.84
CA ASN A 155 -14.86 -15.07 -16.33
C ASN A 155 -15.88 -14.34 -17.22
N GLY A 156 -16.04 -14.79 -18.46
CA GLY A 156 -16.97 -14.23 -19.44
C GLY A 156 -17.99 -15.23 -20.00
N GLY A 157 -18.24 -16.34 -19.29
CA GLY A 157 -19.08 -17.43 -19.78
C GLY A 157 -18.27 -18.64 -20.29
N LYS A 158 -18.97 -19.74 -20.52
CA LYS A 158 -18.36 -21.07 -20.79
C LYS A 158 -18.60 -21.62 -22.19
N ALA A 159 -19.66 -21.20 -22.87
CA ALA A 159 -20.03 -21.69 -24.18
C ALA A 159 -20.82 -20.63 -24.96
N THR A 160 -20.67 -20.59 -26.28
CA THR A 160 -21.30 -19.57 -27.14
C THR A 160 -22.80 -19.81 -27.37
N ASN A 161 -23.27 -21.04 -27.19
CA ASN A 161 -24.68 -21.42 -27.34
C ASN A 161 -25.50 -21.30 -26.04
N ILE A 162 -24.89 -20.84 -24.95
CA ILE A 162 -25.53 -20.65 -23.64
C ILE A 162 -25.37 -19.18 -23.25
N ILE A 163 -26.47 -18.50 -22.94
CA ILE A 163 -26.43 -17.16 -22.35
C ILE A 163 -25.70 -17.24 -21.00
N PRO A 164 -24.61 -16.49 -20.77
CA PRO A 164 -23.87 -16.53 -19.51
C PRO A 164 -24.75 -16.10 -18.32
N ASP A 165 -24.87 -16.96 -17.31
CA ASP A 165 -25.53 -16.68 -16.03
C ASP A 165 -24.57 -16.08 -15.00
N GLN A 166 -23.27 -16.16 -15.24
CA GLN A 166 -22.22 -15.63 -14.36
C GLN A 166 -21.12 -14.96 -15.19
N ALA A 167 -20.65 -13.81 -14.72
CA ALA A 167 -19.48 -13.13 -15.26
C ALA A 167 -18.70 -12.44 -14.13
N ARG A 168 -17.38 -12.30 -14.28
CA ARG A 168 -16.52 -11.72 -13.24
C ARG A 168 -15.40 -10.88 -13.84
N ALA A 169 -15.13 -9.74 -13.23
CA ALA A 169 -13.98 -8.89 -13.56
C ALA A 169 -13.19 -8.50 -12.31
N GLU A 170 -11.90 -8.22 -12.52
CA GLU A 170 -11.01 -7.65 -11.51
C GLU A 170 -10.39 -6.37 -12.05
N PHE A 171 -10.40 -5.32 -11.23
CA PHE A 171 -9.85 -4.01 -11.54
C PHE A 171 -8.85 -3.57 -10.48
N SER A 172 -7.84 -2.83 -10.93
CA SER A 172 -6.89 -2.08 -10.13
C SER A 172 -7.14 -0.59 -10.36
N VAL A 173 -7.33 0.14 -9.27
CA VAL A 173 -7.65 1.57 -9.24
C VAL A 173 -6.51 2.29 -8.54
N ARG A 174 -6.08 3.42 -9.10
CA ARG A 174 -5.02 4.25 -8.52
C ARG A 174 -5.40 5.72 -8.56
N ALA A 175 -5.02 6.43 -7.51
CA ALA A 175 -5.16 7.88 -7.42
C ALA A 175 -4.03 8.47 -6.57
N GLU A 176 -3.81 9.77 -6.67
CA GLU A 176 -2.74 10.48 -5.96
C GLU A 176 -2.87 10.40 -4.45
N ASN A 177 -4.10 10.39 -3.94
CA ASN A 177 -4.37 10.30 -2.52
C ASN A 177 -5.56 9.38 -2.22
N ARG A 178 -5.69 9.02 -0.93
CA ARG A 178 -6.76 8.17 -0.42
C ARG A 178 -8.17 8.66 -0.80
N LYS A 179 -8.45 9.95 -0.71
CA LYS A 179 -9.78 10.50 -1.01
C LYS A 179 -10.14 10.27 -2.47
N ASP A 180 -9.25 10.70 -3.37
CA ASP A 180 -9.47 10.57 -4.81
C ASP A 180 -9.61 9.11 -5.22
N LEU A 181 -8.94 8.20 -4.50
CA LEU A 181 -9.11 6.76 -4.67
C LEU A 181 -10.50 6.30 -4.25
N GLU A 182 -10.97 6.69 -3.06
CA GLU A 182 -12.31 6.35 -2.54
C GLU A 182 -13.42 6.86 -3.47
N ASP A 183 -13.32 8.13 -3.89
CA ASP A 183 -14.26 8.74 -4.84
C ASP A 183 -14.26 8.02 -6.20
N LEU A 184 -13.09 7.64 -6.71
CA LEU A 184 -12.96 6.90 -7.96
C LEU A 184 -13.54 5.48 -7.85
N CYS A 185 -13.31 4.79 -6.72
CA CYS A 185 -13.89 3.49 -6.45
C CYS A 185 -15.43 3.57 -6.44
N GLN A 186 -16.00 4.61 -5.84
CA GLN A 186 -17.45 4.81 -5.81
C GLN A 186 -18.03 5.06 -7.21
N LYS A 187 -17.36 5.89 -8.04
CA LYS A 187 -17.75 6.09 -9.45
C LYS A 187 -17.75 4.77 -10.23
N MET A 188 -16.75 3.91 -10.00
CA MET A 188 -16.70 2.58 -10.63
C MET A 188 -17.82 1.65 -10.15
N ILE A 189 -18.16 1.68 -8.85
CA ILE A 189 -19.28 0.90 -8.31
C ILE A 189 -20.58 1.27 -9.02
N HIS A 190 -20.85 2.57 -9.24
CA HIS A 190 -22.03 2.99 -10.00
C HIS A 190 -22.02 2.46 -11.45
N CYS A 191 -20.86 2.36 -12.10
CA CYS A 191 -20.78 1.72 -13.43
C CYS A 191 -21.14 0.22 -13.39
N PHE A 192 -20.74 -0.49 -12.33
CA PHE A 192 -21.12 -1.89 -12.13
C PHE A 192 -22.63 -2.03 -11.91
N GLU A 193 -23.20 -1.20 -11.06
CA GLU A 193 -24.63 -1.18 -10.76
C GLU A 193 -25.47 -0.82 -12.00
N ALA A 194 -25.04 0.14 -12.80
CA ALA A 194 -25.73 0.53 -14.04
C ALA A 194 -25.77 -0.61 -15.06
N GLY A 195 -24.67 -1.34 -15.26
CA GLY A 195 -24.62 -2.48 -16.17
C GLY A 195 -25.50 -3.65 -15.72
N ALA A 196 -25.53 -3.92 -14.41
CA ALA A 196 -26.43 -4.91 -13.82
C ALA A 196 -27.91 -4.50 -14.01
N MET A 197 -28.24 -3.26 -13.68
CA MET A 197 -29.60 -2.73 -13.80
C MET A 197 -30.11 -2.77 -15.24
N ALA A 198 -29.30 -2.33 -16.21
CA ALA A 198 -29.69 -2.28 -17.63
C ALA A 198 -30.02 -3.65 -18.23
N THR A 199 -29.49 -4.73 -17.65
CA THR A 199 -29.63 -6.12 -18.14
C THR A 199 -30.55 -6.97 -17.26
N GLY A 200 -31.11 -6.39 -16.20
CA GLY A 200 -31.88 -7.12 -15.20
C GLY A 200 -31.04 -8.12 -14.37
N CYS A 201 -29.71 -8.03 -14.42
CA CYS A 201 -28.81 -8.85 -13.62
C CYS A 201 -28.62 -8.26 -12.22
N SER A 202 -27.96 -9.03 -11.35
CA SER A 202 -27.45 -8.56 -10.07
C SER A 202 -25.93 -8.45 -10.11
N VAL A 203 -25.37 -7.59 -9.25
CA VAL A 203 -23.92 -7.46 -9.09
C VAL A 203 -23.54 -7.49 -7.62
N GLN A 204 -22.44 -8.19 -7.33
CA GLN A 204 -21.76 -8.17 -6.05
C GLN A 204 -20.37 -7.58 -6.28
N VAL A 205 -20.06 -6.50 -5.55
CA VAL A 205 -18.75 -5.84 -5.64
C VAL A 205 -17.97 -6.11 -4.35
N ASP A 206 -16.88 -6.86 -4.46
CA ASP A 206 -15.87 -6.96 -3.42
C ASP A 206 -15.00 -5.70 -3.46
N ASN A 207 -15.38 -4.75 -2.60
CA ASN A 207 -14.64 -3.52 -2.31
C ASN A 207 -13.97 -3.59 -0.92
N ASN A 208 -13.82 -4.77 -0.32
CA ASN A 208 -13.29 -4.92 1.04
C ASN A 208 -11.80 -5.27 1.05
N ARG A 209 -11.19 -5.48 -0.12
CA ARG A 209 -9.74 -5.67 -0.26
C ARG A 209 -8.97 -4.48 0.31
N ALA A 210 -7.80 -4.77 0.87
CA ALA A 210 -6.92 -3.77 1.46
C ALA A 210 -6.68 -2.61 0.48
N ALA A 211 -7.02 -1.39 0.91
CA ALA A 211 -6.72 -0.16 0.19
C ALA A 211 -5.37 0.36 0.67
N TYR A 212 -4.46 0.59 -0.26
CA TYR A 212 -3.12 1.10 0.02
C TYR A 212 -3.22 2.60 -0.10
N TRP A 213 -2.76 3.32 0.90
CA TRP A 213 -2.80 4.78 0.90
C TRP A 213 -1.47 5.34 0.37
N ASN A 214 -1.50 6.57 -0.11
CA ASN A 214 -0.29 7.25 -0.53
C ASN A 214 0.64 7.48 0.67
N LEU A 215 1.94 7.37 0.45
CA LEU A 215 2.92 7.54 1.51
C LEU A 215 2.95 8.99 2.00
N VAL A 216 3.01 9.15 3.32
CA VAL A 216 3.18 10.43 4.00
C VAL A 216 4.51 10.42 4.74
N SER A 217 5.59 10.65 4.01
CA SER A 217 6.94 10.64 4.57
C SER A 217 7.14 11.79 5.57
N ASN A 218 7.65 11.47 6.76
CA ASN A 218 8.04 12.47 7.75
C ASN A 218 9.37 13.12 7.35
N ASP A 219 9.31 14.41 7.02
CA ASP A 219 10.44 15.20 6.53
C ASP A 219 11.66 15.17 7.49
N VAL A 220 11.40 15.27 8.80
CA VAL A 220 12.44 15.29 9.84
C VAL A 220 13.16 13.95 9.89
N LEU A 221 12.43 12.83 9.81
CA LEU A 221 13.02 11.48 9.70
C LEU A 221 13.87 11.34 8.42
N CYS A 222 13.38 11.81 7.28
CA CYS A 222 14.09 11.70 6.00
C CYS A 222 15.40 12.51 5.99
N LYS A 223 15.41 13.72 6.55
CA LYS A 223 16.63 14.54 6.71
C LYS A 223 17.65 13.85 7.61
N GLU A 224 17.18 13.30 8.73
CA GLU A 224 18.06 12.63 9.67
C GLU A 224 18.61 11.31 9.08
N TYR A 225 17.80 10.53 8.37
CA TYR A 225 18.27 9.36 7.63
C TYR A 225 19.38 9.73 6.64
N THR A 226 19.19 10.81 5.88
CA THR A 226 20.20 11.32 4.94
C THR A 226 21.51 11.63 5.65
N ARG A 227 21.44 12.31 6.80
CA ARG A 227 22.61 12.62 7.64
C ARG A 227 23.30 11.34 8.14
N GLN A 228 22.54 10.38 8.65
CA GLN A 228 23.07 9.12 9.19
C GLN A 228 23.77 8.31 8.11
N MET A 229 23.16 8.15 6.94
CA MET A 229 23.74 7.42 5.80
C MET A 229 25.04 8.05 5.31
N ASN A 230 25.13 9.38 5.31
CA ASN A 230 26.30 10.09 4.81
C ASN A 230 27.48 10.17 5.79
N LYS A 231 27.32 9.72 7.05
CA LYS A 231 28.47 9.53 7.98
C LYS A 231 29.46 8.48 7.48
N PHE A 232 29.04 7.60 6.57
CA PHE A 232 29.86 6.55 5.97
C PHE A 232 29.87 6.62 4.42
N ASP A 233 29.79 7.85 3.88
CA ASP A 233 29.90 8.15 2.44
C ASP A 233 28.95 7.34 1.54
N SER A 234 27.71 7.17 1.99
CA SER A 234 26.69 6.45 1.21
C SER A 234 26.13 7.25 0.04
N LYS A 235 26.58 8.49 -0.21
CA LYS A 235 26.05 9.34 -1.30
C LYS A 235 24.51 9.34 -1.33
N THR A 236 23.91 9.43 -0.15
CA THR A 236 22.46 9.44 0.02
C THR A 236 21.96 10.86 -0.12
N VAL A 237 20.92 11.04 -0.92
CA VAL A 237 20.27 12.34 -1.10
C VAL A 237 18.94 12.37 -0.37
N TYR A 238 18.52 13.57 0.03
CA TYR A 238 17.21 13.77 0.63
C TYR A 238 16.08 13.51 -0.38
N SER A 239 16.22 14.04 -1.61
CA SER A 239 15.24 13.91 -2.68
C SER A 239 15.91 13.74 -4.04
N TYR A 240 15.25 13.05 -4.97
CA TYR A 240 15.71 12.87 -6.34
C TYR A 240 14.53 12.84 -7.33
N PRO A 241 14.55 13.62 -8.44
CA PRO A 241 13.51 13.58 -9.46
C PRO A 241 13.34 12.18 -10.07
N GLY A 242 12.11 11.73 -10.28
CA GLY A 242 11.79 10.37 -10.70
C GLY A 242 11.68 9.36 -9.54
N VAL A 243 12.09 9.73 -8.33
CA VAL A 243 11.93 8.89 -7.10
C VAL A 243 11.02 9.58 -6.09
N SER A 244 11.25 10.87 -5.85
CA SER A 244 10.52 11.64 -4.83
C SER A 244 9.21 12.24 -5.35
N ASP A 245 9.04 12.35 -6.67
CA ASP A 245 7.94 13.07 -7.32
C ASP A 245 7.18 12.25 -8.38
N MET A 246 7.67 11.06 -8.77
CA MET A 246 7.00 10.20 -9.75
C MET A 246 6.15 9.13 -9.04
N PRO A 247 4.80 9.25 -9.03
CA PRO A 247 3.94 8.32 -8.31
C PRO A 247 3.65 7.11 -9.22
N GLY A 248 4.52 6.09 -9.17
CA GLY A 248 4.36 4.85 -9.95
C GLY A 248 4.04 3.61 -9.11
N ALA A 249 4.45 3.59 -7.84
CA ALA A 249 4.34 2.45 -6.94
C ALA A 249 3.25 2.66 -5.88
N ALA A 250 2.82 1.59 -5.21
CA ALA A 250 1.94 1.63 -4.05
C ALA A 250 2.53 0.71 -2.98
N THR A 251 2.45 1.11 -1.71
CA THR A 251 3.03 0.39 -0.57
C THR A 251 2.05 0.47 0.61
N ASP A 252 1.90 -0.61 1.37
CA ASP A 252 1.08 -0.61 2.58
C ASP A 252 1.75 0.14 3.76
N GLN A 253 3.01 0.59 3.61
CA GLN A 253 3.64 1.57 4.52
C GLN A 253 2.92 2.91 4.48
N GLY A 254 2.29 3.23 3.36
CA GLY A 254 1.42 4.40 3.25
C GLY A 254 0.31 4.35 4.29
N ASN A 255 -0.31 3.20 4.56
CA ASN A 255 -1.32 3.08 5.61
C ASN A 255 -0.76 3.43 6.98
N VAL A 256 0.43 2.93 7.34
CA VAL A 256 1.10 3.19 8.62
C VAL A 256 1.40 4.68 8.81
N SER A 257 1.83 5.35 7.73
CA SER A 257 2.22 6.76 7.74
C SER A 257 1.09 7.75 8.03
N TYR A 258 -0.17 7.29 8.09
CA TYR A 258 -1.30 8.11 8.55
C TYR A 258 -1.56 8.02 10.06
N PHE A 259 -1.00 7.02 10.75
CA PHE A 259 -1.25 6.78 12.17
C PHE A 259 -0.07 7.14 13.08
N LEU A 260 1.15 7.14 12.55
CA LEU A 260 2.35 7.55 13.27
C LEU A 260 3.42 8.10 12.32
N PRO A 261 4.42 8.85 12.81
CA PRO A 261 5.56 9.27 12.02
C PRO A 261 6.21 8.09 11.30
N ALA A 262 6.31 8.17 9.98
CA ALA A 262 6.89 7.08 9.19
C ALA A 262 7.73 7.59 8.02
N MET A 263 8.63 6.73 7.54
CA MET A 263 9.33 6.94 6.28
C MET A 263 9.57 5.61 5.55
N GLU A 264 9.68 5.69 4.23
CA GLU A 264 10.16 4.63 3.35
C GLU A 264 11.22 5.24 2.43
N ALA A 265 12.50 4.99 2.69
CA ALA A 265 13.57 5.41 1.78
C ALA A 265 13.65 4.48 0.57
N ALA A 266 14.21 4.97 -0.54
CA ALA A 266 14.68 4.11 -1.63
C ALA A 266 16.18 3.86 -1.48
N PHE A 267 16.65 2.65 -1.82
CA PHE A 267 18.07 2.40 -2.06
C PHE A 267 18.26 1.66 -3.37
N PHE A 268 19.36 1.95 -4.06
CA PHE A 268 19.53 1.56 -5.45
C PHE A 268 20.48 0.36 -5.54
N ILE A 269 20.15 -0.61 -6.38
CA ILE A 269 20.99 -1.78 -6.66
C ILE A 269 21.30 -1.90 -8.14
N GLU A 270 22.49 -2.41 -8.47
CA GLU A 270 22.84 -2.72 -9.85
C GLU A 270 21.93 -3.84 -10.37
N SER A 271 21.25 -3.56 -11.47
CA SER A 271 20.19 -4.40 -12.04
C SER A 271 20.26 -4.48 -13.57
N ASN A 272 21.29 -3.90 -14.19
CA ASN A 272 21.49 -3.86 -15.64
C ASN A 272 20.24 -3.40 -16.41
N GLY A 273 19.58 -2.36 -15.89
CA GLY A 273 18.35 -1.79 -16.45
C GLY A 273 17.07 -2.57 -16.16
N ALA A 274 17.13 -3.65 -15.37
CA ALA A 274 15.93 -4.35 -14.92
C ALA A 274 15.21 -3.53 -13.84
N VAL A 275 13.88 -3.55 -13.87
CA VAL A 275 13.03 -2.89 -12.87
C VAL A 275 12.35 -3.91 -11.97
N ASN A 276 11.85 -3.47 -10.81
CA ASN A 276 11.05 -4.30 -9.90
C ASN A 276 9.94 -5.06 -10.66
N HIS A 277 9.59 -6.24 -10.14
CA HIS A 277 8.63 -7.19 -10.70
C HIS A 277 9.06 -7.86 -12.01
N THR A 278 10.36 -7.84 -12.32
CA THR A 278 10.94 -8.62 -13.42
C THR A 278 11.83 -9.76 -12.91
N PRO A 279 11.98 -10.87 -13.66
CA PRO A 279 12.90 -11.95 -13.29
C PRO A 279 14.35 -11.45 -13.10
N LYS A 280 14.82 -10.58 -13.99
CA LYS A 280 16.17 -10.01 -13.94
C LYS A 280 16.42 -9.18 -12.67
N PHE A 281 15.40 -8.48 -12.16
CA PHE A 281 15.53 -7.77 -10.88
C PHE A 281 15.56 -8.73 -9.69
N ALA A 282 14.88 -9.88 -9.77
CA ALA A 282 15.02 -10.92 -8.75
C ALA A 282 16.46 -11.47 -8.69
N ASP A 283 17.08 -11.68 -9.84
CA ASP A 283 18.49 -12.10 -9.93
C ASP A 283 19.41 -11.02 -9.32
N ALA A 284 19.20 -9.75 -9.68
CA ALA A 284 19.94 -8.61 -9.13
C ALA A 284 19.79 -8.51 -7.60
N ALA A 285 18.57 -8.68 -7.08
CA ALA A 285 18.29 -8.64 -5.65
C ALA A 285 18.88 -9.84 -4.88
N GLY A 286 19.28 -10.90 -5.57
CA GLY A 286 19.97 -12.06 -5.00
C GLY A 286 21.49 -11.94 -4.94
N THR A 287 22.07 -10.84 -5.43
CA THR A 287 23.53 -10.65 -5.46
C THR A 287 24.09 -10.27 -4.08
N GLU A 288 25.37 -10.61 -3.86
CA GLU A 288 26.10 -10.22 -2.66
C GLU A 288 26.24 -8.70 -2.53
N ASP A 289 26.46 -7.99 -3.64
CA ASP A 289 26.52 -6.53 -3.65
C ASP A 289 25.19 -5.88 -3.22
N ALA A 290 24.06 -6.41 -3.70
CA ALA A 290 22.74 -5.94 -3.28
C ALA A 290 22.49 -6.21 -1.79
N PHE A 291 22.94 -7.36 -1.28
CA PHE A 291 22.88 -7.68 0.15
C PHE A 291 23.76 -6.72 0.98
N ASN A 292 25.00 -6.48 0.56
CA ASN A 292 25.92 -5.54 1.21
C ASN A 292 25.33 -4.12 1.22
N ARG A 293 24.70 -3.68 0.12
CA ARG A 293 23.96 -2.42 0.08
C ARG A 293 22.81 -2.38 1.10
N ALA A 294 22.06 -3.47 1.26
CA ALA A 294 21.01 -3.55 2.26
C ALA A 294 21.57 -3.45 3.69
N LEU A 295 22.75 -4.02 3.96
CA LEU A 295 23.43 -3.86 5.25
C LEU A 295 23.89 -2.41 5.51
N GLU A 296 24.40 -1.70 4.49
CA GLU A 296 24.72 -0.27 4.58
C GLU A 296 23.47 0.54 4.97
N VAL A 297 22.35 0.28 4.30
CA VAL A 297 21.05 0.91 4.59
C VAL A 297 20.58 0.58 6.02
N GLY A 298 20.75 -0.66 6.45
CA GLY A 298 20.47 -1.09 7.83
C GLY A 298 21.23 -0.26 8.87
N LYS A 299 22.49 0.09 8.62
CA LYS A 299 23.27 0.97 9.52
C LYS A 299 22.67 2.38 9.62
N GLY A 300 22.25 2.97 8.50
CA GLY A 300 21.62 4.29 8.51
C GLY A 300 20.26 4.29 9.23
N LEU A 301 19.44 3.26 8.99
CA LEU A 301 18.19 3.06 9.71
C LEU A 301 18.42 2.85 11.23
N ALA A 302 19.46 2.12 11.62
CA ALA A 302 19.83 1.97 13.03
C ALA A 302 20.22 3.30 13.68
N GLY A 303 21.04 4.10 12.99
CA GLY A 303 21.45 5.43 13.45
C GLY A 303 20.26 6.38 13.62
N LEU A 304 19.32 6.35 12.67
CA LEU A 304 18.06 7.11 12.77
C LEU A 304 17.21 6.63 13.95
N ALA A 305 16.98 5.33 14.07
CA ALA A 305 16.17 4.77 15.15
C ALA A 305 16.76 5.10 16.52
N PHE A 306 18.09 5.02 16.65
CA PHE A 306 18.79 5.43 17.86
C PHE A 306 18.57 6.91 18.18
N GLU A 307 18.70 7.80 17.18
CA GLU A 307 18.44 9.24 17.35
C GLU A 307 16.99 9.50 17.81
N VAL A 308 15.99 8.84 17.20
CA VAL A 308 14.58 8.92 17.63
C VAL A 308 14.43 8.53 19.09
N LEU A 309 15.11 7.48 19.56
CA LEU A 309 14.97 6.97 20.92
C LEU A 309 15.70 7.83 21.95
N THR A 310 16.92 8.27 21.65
CA THR A 310 17.80 8.91 22.65
C THR A 310 17.78 10.43 22.63
N ASN A 311 17.35 11.07 21.53
CA ASN A 311 17.28 12.52 21.40
C ASN A 311 15.83 13.02 21.54
N GLN A 312 15.48 13.50 22.75
CA GLN A 312 14.14 13.98 23.05
C GLN A 312 13.71 15.19 22.20
N PRO A 313 14.52 16.26 22.04
CA PRO A 313 14.19 17.36 21.14
C PRO A 313 13.90 16.90 19.71
N PHE A 314 14.73 16.02 19.15
CA PHE A 314 14.53 15.47 17.81
C PHE A 314 13.21 14.68 17.71
N ARG A 315 12.94 13.80 18.68
CA ARG A 315 11.68 13.04 18.72
C ARG A 315 10.44 13.94 18.81
N GLN A 316 10.53 15.06 19.54
CA GLN A 316 9.45 16.05 19.59
C GLN A 316 9.25 16.76 18.24
N GLU A 317 10.34 17.05 17.53
CA GLU A 317 10.29 17.63 16.19
C GLU A 317 9.64 16.66 15.18
N VAL A 318 10.00 15.38 15.24
CA VAL A 318 9.38 14.31 14.43
C VAL A 318 7.86 14.27 14.65
N LYS A 319 7.41 14.28 15.91
CA LYS A 319 5.98 14.28 16.26
C LYS A 319 5.27 15.53 15.76
N LYS A 320 5.86 16.71 15.98
CA LYS A 320 5.30 17.98 15.53
C LYS A 320 5.18 18.04 14.00
N SER A 321 6.20 17.57 13.28
CA SER A 321 6.18 17.49 11.82
C SER A 321 5.06 16.58 11.32
N PHE A 322 4.88 15.42 11.95
CA PHE A 322 3.79 14.50 11.62
C PHE A 322 2.41 15.14 11.85
N GLU A 323 2.18 15.73 13.03
CA GLU A 323 0.93 16.41 13.36
C GLU A 323 0.60 17.50 12.34
N GLN A 324 1.57 18.33 11.96
CA GLN A 324 1.38 19.38 10.96
C GLN A 324 0.97 18.83 9.59
N VAL A 325 1.62 17.74 9.13
CA VAL A 325 1.31 17.15 7.82
C VAL A 325 -0.07 16.49 7.82
N ILE A 326 -0.43 15.76 8.89
CA ILE A 326 -1.74 15.13 9.00
C ILE A 326 -2.85 16.18 9.13
N LEU A 327 -2.63 17.25 9.90
CA LEU A 327 -3.57 18.37 10.00
C LEU A 327 -3.75 19.06 8.64
N THR A 328 -2.66 19.35 7.91
CA THR A 328 -2.75 19.96 6.57
C THR A 328 -3.55 19.08 5.62
N LYS A 329 -3.31 17.76 5.61
CA LYS A 329 -4.07 16.82 4.78
C LYS A 329 -5.54 16.72 5.20
N ALA A 330 -5.84 16.80 6.49
CA ALA A 330 -7.21 16.85 6.99
C ALA A 330 -7.90 18.19 6.65
N GLU A 331 -7.17 19.30 6.67
CA GLU A 331 -7.65 20.62 6.24
C GLU A 331 -7.89 20.67 4.73
N ASP A 332 -7.02 20.08 3.90
CA ASP A 332 -7.23 19.97 2.44
C ASP A 332 -8.47 19.13 2.13
N GLN A 333 -8.68 18.05 2.90
CA GLN A 333 -9.89 17.24 2.84
C GLN A 333 -11.14 18.08 3.13
N MET A 334 -11.10 18.96 4.14
CA MET A 334 -12.22 19.79 4.57
C MET A 334 -12.42 21.06 3.74
N ARG A 335 -11.36 21.73 3.25
CA ARG A 335 -11.46 22.93 2.40
C ARG A 335 -12.18 22.64 1.09
N ILE A 336 -11.88 21.50 0.48
CA ILE A 336 -12.57 21.03 -0.73
C ILE A 336 -14.05 20.71 -0.43
N ASN A 337 -14.37 20.19 0.76
CA ASN A 337 -15.76 19.96 1.18
C ASN A 337 -16.49 21.27 1.55
N SER A 338 -15.77 22.28 2.05
CA SER A 338 -16.32 23.59 2.43
C SER A 338 -16.62 24.52 1.24
N PHE A 339 -16.24 24.15 0.02
CA PHE A 339 -16.81 24.76 -1.19
C PHE A 339 -18.34 24.53 -1.30
N ASN A 340 -18.94 23.72 -0.42
CA ASN A 340 -20.39 23.56 -0.26
C ASN A 340 -20.96 24.08 1.09
N SER A 341 -20.16 24.67 1.99
CA SER A 341 -20.71 25.32 3.20
C SER A 341 -19.66 26.19 3.91
N SER A 342 -20.06 27.42 4.27
CA SER A 342 -19.28 28.41 5.02
C SER A 342 -18.88 27.91 6.42
N ILE A 343 -17.63 27.45 6.58
CA ILE A 343 -17.05 27.03 7.87
C ILE A 343 -15.79 27.86 8.14
N THR A 344 -15.63 28.37 9.37
CA THR A 344 -14.51 29.24 9.78
C THR A 344 -13.35 28.43 10.39
N ARG A 345 -12.14 29.02 10.42
CA ARG A 345 -10.91 28.39 10.93
C ARG A 345 -11.00 27.88 12.38
N ALA A 346 -11.72 28.61 13.24
CA ALA A 346 -11.96 28.18 14.63
C ALA A 346 -12.87 26.94 14.73
N SER A 347 -13.84 26.81 13.82
CA SER A 347 -14.68 25.61 13.71
C SER A 347 -13.89 24.40 13.20
N ILE A 348 -12.87 24.63 12.36
CA ILE A 348 -11.97 23.58 11.83
C ILE A 348 -11.09 23.02 12.95
N GLU A 349 -10.46 23.86 13.77
CA GLU A 349 -9.66 23.41 14.92
C GLU A 349 -10.50 22.65 15.96
N SER A 350 -11.72 23.12 16.23
CA SER A 350 -12.69 22.42 17.09
C SER A 350 -13.13 21.08 16.51
N LEU A 351 -13.35 20.99 15.18
CA LEU A 351 -13.74 19.74 14.52
C LEU A 351 -12.58 18.75 14.48
N LEU A 352 -11.36 19.19 14.20
CA LEU A 352 -10.14 18.37 14.21
C LEU A 352 -9.89 17.80 15.62
N LEU A 353 -10.01 18.61 16.67
CA LEU A 353 -9.91 18.13 18.06
C LEU A 353 -11.04 17.18 18.46
N SER A 354 -12.24 17.33 17.87
CA SER A 354 -13.40 16.47 18.13
C SER A 354 -13.50 15.22 17.24
N SER A 355 -12.75 15.15 16.14
CA SER A 355 -12.71 14.02 15.19
C SER A 355 -11.39 13.23 15.26
N MET A 356 -10.34 13.79 15.87
CA MET A 356 -9.15 13.06 16.30
C MET A 356 -9.33 12.11 17.52
N PRO A 357 -10.51 11.97 18.16
CA PRO A 357 -10.79 10.88 19.08
C PRO A 357 -12.01 10.06 18.64
N THR A 358 -11.81 9.07 17.77
CA THR A 358 -12.72 7.90 17.70
C THR A 358 -12.02 6.55 17.56
N LEU A 359 -10.68 6.50 17.48
CA LEU A 359 -9.93 5.23 17.47
C LEU A 359 -9.04 5.01 18.69
N ILE A 360 -9.01 5.93 19.66
CA ILE A 360 -8.27 5.72 20.92
C ILE A 360 -9.19 5.27 22.07
N PRO A 361 -10.44 5.77 22.24
CA PRO A 361 -11.28 5.35 23.37
C PRO A 361 -12.01 4.01 23.21
N LEU A 362 -12.19 3.48 21.99
CA LEU A 362 -12.78 2.15 21.78
C LEU A 362 -11.83 0.98 22.15
N TYR A 363 -10.57 1.28 22.52
CA TYR A 363 -9.56 0.27 22.82
C TYR A 363 -9.28 0.11 24.32
N LYS A 364 -9.90 0.91 25.20
CA LYS A 364 -9.71 0.79 26.66
C LYS A 364 -10.69 -0.15 27.36
N GLU A 365 -11.69 -0.66 26.66
CA GLU A 365 -12.66 -1.62 27.20
C GLU A 365 -12.68 -2.89 26.35
N GLU A 366 -11.63 -3.70 26.40
CA GLU A 366 -11.74 -5.16 26.59
C GLU A 366 -10.35 -5.81 26.71
N LYS A 367 -10.22 -6.64 27.74
CA LYS A 367 -8.99 -7.27 28.22
C LYS A 367 -8.56 -8.42 27.31
N ILE A 368 -7.74 -8.18 26.30
CA ILE A 368 -7.06 -9.25 25.57
C ILE A 368 -5.58 -8.89 25.40
N SER A 369 -4.67 -9.76 25.85
CA SER A 369 -3.23 -9.55 25.71
C SER A 369 -2.78 -9.72 24.25
N SER A 370 -1.65 -9.11 23.88
CA SER A 370 -1.03 -9.24 22.55
C SER A 370 -0.81 -10.70 22.11
N GLU A 371 -0.58 -11.62 23.05
CA GLU A 371 -0.45 -13.06 22.81
C GLU A 371 -1.78 -13.72 22.43
N GLN A 372 -2.90 -13.30 23.02
CA GLN A 372 -4.23 -13.82 22.72
C GLN A 372 -4.74 -13.36 21.35
N ALA A 373 -4.43 -12.11 20.96
CA ALA A 373 -4.72 -11.60 19.62
C ALA A 373 -3.90 -12.32 18.52
N MET A 374 -2.62 -12.61 18.81
CA MET A 374 -1.75 -13.41 17.94
C MET A 374 -2.22 -14.86 17.78
N GLY A 375 -2.72 -15.49 18.85
CA GLY A 375 -3.27 -16.84 18.82
C GLY A 375 -4.54 -16.98 17.98
N ALA A 376 -5.42 -15.97 18.00
CA ALA A 376 -6.64 -15.96 17.19
C ALA A 376 -6.36 -15.80 15.68
N LEU A 377 -5.34 -15.01 15.31
CA LEU A 377 -4.93 -14.81 13.91
C LEU A 377 -4.36 -16.09 13.28
N MET A 378 -3.57 -16.87 14.02
CA MET A 378 -3.03 -18.14 13.53
C MET A 378 -4.10 -19.23 13.35
N ALA A 379 -5.22 -19.16 14.08
CA ALA A 379 -6.34 -20.08 13.92
C ALA A 379 -7.21 -19.78 12.68
N THR A 380 -7.11 -18.57 12.09
CA THR A 380 -7.88 -18.19 10.90
C THR A 380 -7.23 -18.57 9.56
N ASP A 381 -5.95 -18.97 9.57
CA ASP A 381 -5.18 -19.28 8.35
C ASP A 381 -5.28 -20.77 7.92
N THR A 382 -5.96 -21.61 8.71
CA THR A 382 -6.14 -23.05 8.39
C THR A 382 -7.31 -23.36 7.45
N ASN A 383 -8.14 -22.38 7.07
CA ASN A 383 -9.32 -22.62 6.23
C ASN A 383 -9.12 -22.38 4.71
N PHE A 384 -7.89 -22.09 4.25
CA PHE A 384 -7.61 -21.87 2.83
C PHE A 384 -7.13 -23.14 2.05
N ARG A 385 -7.63 -24.31 2.43
CA ARG A 385 -7.51 -25.55 1.64
C ARG A 385 -8.88 -26.15 1.34
N SER A 386 -9.73 -25.43 0.61
CA SER A 386 -10.74 -25.95 -0.33
C SER A 386 -11.88 -24.94 -0.51
N ILE A 387 -11.78 -24.01 -1.49
CA ILE A 387 -12.87 -23.57 -2.39
C ILE A 387 -12.22 -23.01 -3.65
#